data_AF-A0A956ABE3-F1
#
_entry.id   AF-A0A956ABE3-F1
#
_cell.length_a   1.000
_cell.length_b   1.000
_cell.length_c   1.000
_cell.angle_alpha   90.00
_cell.angle_beta   90.00
_cell.angle_gamma   90.00
#
_symmetry.space_group_name_H-M   'P 1'
#
loop_
_entity.id
_entity.type
_entity.pdbx_description
1 polymer ?
#
loop_
_entity_poly.entity_id
_entity_poly.type
_entity_poly.pdbx_seq_one_letter_code
_entity_poly.pdbx_strand_id
1 'polypeptide(L)'
;MKRTIWLVLGLLAFFGCNRPEGGQAPLADSVADVSGDTGAADTDLSTDDSVADAEVPLEVPADRPILLYNGTTAIEHNAKLEPAGFTGPNETQCADDPTRQYIAEIVTNGIGDIQVDYHWAPVVSGPDPTRPTLDQPEWSLAGTLRRAEDSDDDVLGDHPFGLDFVFDVVLDAPFTFMSYPDDDGEHSLHCEIEQGTFPRSAFDYWPKAGDRTLLRGVWVFDCGHPPYEAELHPPTFLAFARALDAKTTLSLTFVAPYRSSLLFNPSTELTTQFDNLDRFSDSSTQPFSQALVSSVYRAIGGKIDRLQAHALMVANRFEPIDYLVCAPLPRPTGATLAASWRFSARTGVELRVEADDESGCVRVRAAMNDSYTPMPLPYKSTDWPWEELSKSASGQLSNPIDVLAEIRKIVSSLGINPDNIAAFTADHPPIIDAYDALQPSDGADLDTPTEIRLQADDQPFPFYGRVRAAWK
;
A
#
# COMPACT_ATOMS: atom_id res chain seq x y z
N MET A 1 31.81 40.20 -17.67
CA MET A 1 31.15 39.85 -16.38
C MET A 1 30.16 40.96 -16.01
N LYS A 2 28.90 40.60 -15.72
CA LYS A 2 27.71 41.47 -15.48
C LYS A 2 27.01 42.00 -16.75
N ARG A 3 26.14 41.19 -17.35
CA ARG A 3 24.89 41.56 -18.08
C ARG A 3 24.26 40.32 -18.77
N THR A 4 23.77 39.34 -18.00
CA THR A 4 22.99 38.20 -18.57
C THR A 4 22.08 37.51 -17.52
N ILE A 5 21.54 38.23 -16.53
CA ILE A 5 20.72 37.61 -15.45
C ILE A 5 19.26 38.09 -15.42
N TRP A 6 18.84 38.97 -16.34
CA TRP A 6 17.46 39.52 -16.33
C TRP A 6 16.49 38.92 -17.36
N LEU A 7 16.84 37.82 -18.05
CA LEU A 7 15.96 37.24 -19.09
C LEU A 7 15.32 35.88 -18.73
N VAL A 8 15.63 35.27 -17.58
CA VAL A 8 15.11 33.93 -17.22
C VAL A 8 13.92 33.99 -16.25
N LEU A 9 13.69 35.12 -15.57
CA LEU A 9 12.55 35.29 -14.64
C LEU A 9 11.25 35.79 -15.31
N GLY A 10 11.24 36.02 -16.62
CA GLY A 10 10.08 36.54 -17.36
C GLY A 10 9.22 35.48 -18.06
N LEU A 11 9.66 34.22 -18.14
CA LEU A 11 8.95 33.16 -18.88
C LEU A 11 8.01 32.31 -18.02
N LEU A 12 8.03 32.44 -16.68
CA LEU A 12 7.15 31.72 -15.77
C LEU A 12 5.81 32.43 -15.46
N ALA A 13 5.53 33.56 -16.14
CA ALA A 13 4.31 34.35 -15.94
C ALA A 13 3.37 34.36 -17.17
N PHE A 14 3.60 33.52 -18.20
CA PHE A 14 2.87 33.62 -19.47
C PHE A 14 2.31 32.31 -20.05
N PHE A 15 2.26 31.21 -19.28
CA PHE A 15 1.46 30.04 -19.64
C PHE A 15 0.13 30.04 -18.87
N GLY A 16 -0.69 31.05 -19.16
CA GLY A 16 -2.14 30.94 -19.02
C GLY A 16 -2.69 30.57 -20.39
N CYS A 17 -2.87 29.28 -20.66
CA CYS A 17 -3.47 28.82 -21.91
C CYS A 17 -4.98 28.72 -21.77
N ASN A 18 -5.63 29.65 -22.48
CA ASN A 18 -7.04 29.72 -22.83
C ASN A 18 -7.64 28.38 -23.27
N ARG A 19 -8.78 28.00 -22.68
CA ARG A 19 -9.79 27.12 -23.31
C ARG A 19 -10.52 27.91 -24.42
N PRO A 20 -10.86 27.29 -25.57
CA PRO A 20 -11.74 27.91 -26.55
C PRO A 20 -13.21 27.70 -26.17
N GLU A 21 -13.97 28.79 -26.15
CA GLU A 21 -15.42 28.84 -26.02
C GLU A 21 -16.12 28.36 -27.30
N GLY A 22 -17.25 27.65 -27.14
CA GLY A 22 -18.22 27.44 -28.22
C GLY A 22 -19.36 26.50 -27.85
N GLY A 23 -20.45 27.02 -27.27
CA GLY A 23 -21.71 26.28 -27.15
C GLY A 23 -22.69 26.84 -26.12
N GLN A 24 -23.50 27.83 -26.52
CA GLN A 24 -24.60 28.39 -25.72
C GLN A 24 -25.83 27.47 -25.63
N ALA A 25 -26.45 27.39 -24.44
CA ALA A 25 -27.88 27.67 -24.13
C ALA A 25 -28.32 26.97 -22.82
N PRO A 26 -29.44 27.39 -22.17
CA PRO A 26 -29.84 28.73 -21.79
C PRO A 26 -30.06 28.87 -20.26
N LEU A 27 -30.19 30.13 -19.86
CA LEU A 27 -30.41 30.65 -18.51
C LEU A 27 -31.64 30.08 -17.78
N ALA A 28 -31.47 29.80 -16.49
CA ALA A 28 -32.55 29.77 -15.50
C ALA A 28 -32.15 30.60 -14.27
N ASP A 29 -33.14 31.34 -13.79
CA ASP A 29 -33.09 32.46 -12.85
C ASP A 29 -32.63 32.13 -11.41
N SER A 30 -32.00 33.16 -10.82
CA SER A 30 -32.08 33.64 -9.43
C SER A 30 -31.98 32.64 -8.27
N VAL A 31 -31.07 32.87 -7.31
CA VAL A 31 -31.41 33.07 -5.87
C VAL A 31 -30.30 33.86 -5.16
N ALA A 32 -30.79 34.75 -4.30
CA ALA A 32 -30.22 35.56 -3.24
C ALA A 32 -28.83 35.27 -2.65
N ASP A 33 -28.14 36.40 -2.50
CA ASP A 33 -27.11 36.81 -1.55
C ASP A 33 -27.44 36.43 -0.08
N VAL A 34 -26.54 35.69 0.58
CA VAL A 34 -26.41 35.65 2.04
C VAL A 34 -24.92 35.49 2.40
N SER A 35 -24.34 36.59 2.86
CA SER A 35 -23.10 36.65 3.64
C SER A 35 -23.24 35.92 4.99
N GLY A 36 -22.31 35.04 5.34
CA GLY A 36 -22.28 34.41 6.65
C GLY A 36 -20.96 33.71 6.95
N ASP A 37 -20.15 34.39 7.76
CA ASP A 37 -19.31 33.87 8.86
C ASP A 37 -18.38 32.66 8.63
N THR A 38 -17.07 32.90 8.72
CA THR A 38 -16.01 31.89 8.68
C THR A 38 -15.69 31.44 10.10
N GLY A 39 -16.47 30.47 10.61
CA GLY A 39 -16.13 29.72 11.81
C GLY A 39 -15.21 28.55 11.46
N ALA A 40 -14.01 28.54 12.02
CA ALA A 40 -13.10 27.41 11.99
C ALA A 40 -13.77 26.19 12.66
N ALA A 41 -13.89 25.10 11.92
CA ALA A 41 -14.35 23.81 12.45
C ALA A 41 -13.16 23.14 13.14
N ASP A 42 -13.15 23.24 14.46
CA ASP A 42 -12.40 22.38 15.37
C ASP A 42 -13.18 21.07 15.46
N THR A 43 -12.79 20.06 14.68
CA THR A 43 -13.39 18.72 14.76
C THR A 43 -12.73 17.95 15.88
N ASP A 44 -13.29 18.16 17.07
CA ASP A 44 -13.14 17.32 18.25
C ASP A 44 -13.65 15.90 17.96
N LEU A 45 -12.75 15.01 17.54
CA LEU A 45 -12.96 13.55 17.46
C LEU A 45 -12.79 12.93 18.86
N SER A 46 -13.54 13.41 19.84
CA SER A 46 -13.78 12.69 21.09
C SER A 46 -15.15 12.04 21.02
N THR A 47 -15.22 10.83 20.48
CA THR A 47 -16.32 9.91 20.75
C THR A 47 -15.91 9.00 21.89
N ASP A 48 -16.12 9.49 23.11
CA ASP A 48 -16.35 8.64 24.27
C ASP A 48 -17.72 7.96 24.09
N ASP A 49 -17.71 6.85 23.35
CA ASP A 49 -18.83 5.91 23.28
C ASP A 49 -18.26 4.51 23.56
N SER A 50 -18.22 4.16 24.84
CA SER A 50 -18.09 2.77 25.28
C SER A 50 -19.34 1.98 24.86
N VAL A 51 -19.48 1.71 23.57
CA VAL A 51 -20.27 0.58 23.11
C VAL A 51 -19.50 -0.63 23.58
N ALA A 52 -19.96 -1.25 24.66
CA ALA A 52 -19.55 -2.61 24.99
C ALA A 52 -19.77 -3.43 23.72
N ASP A 53 -18.68 -3.85 23.07
CA ASP A 53 -18.70 -4.64 21.83
C ASP A 53 -19.76 -5.72 21.95
N ALA A 54 -20.86 -5.55 21.22
CA ALA A 54 -21.84 -6.61 21.08
C ALA A 54 -21.09 -7.77 20.43
N GLU A 55 -20.83 -8.82 21.20
CA GLU A 55 -20.01 -9.93 20.75
C GLU A 55 -20.62 -10.54 19.49
N VAL A 56 -19.93 -10.40 18.36
CA VAL A 56 -20.35 -11.00 17.09
C VAL A 56 -20.40 -12.52 17.31
N PRO A 57 -21.55 -13.18 17.10
CA PRO A 57 -21.66 -14.62 17.27
C PRO A 57 -20.64 -15.38 16.43
N LEU A 58 -20.21 -16.54 16.91
CA LEU A 58 -19.41 -17.46 16.10
C LEU A 58 -20.30 -18.07 15.01
N GLU A 59 -19.94 -17.86 13.76
CA GLU A 59 -20.66 -18.38 12.61
C GLU A 59 -19.73 -19.21 11.73
N VAL A 60 -20.00 -20.52 11.66
CA VAL A 60 -19.15 -21.47 10.94
C VAL A 60 -19.97 -22.28 9.93
N PRO A 61 -19.78 -22.10 8.61
CA PRO A 61 -20.43 -22.91 7.58
C PRO A 61 -20.06 -24.40 7.70
N ALA A 62 -20.97 -25.30 7.30
CA ALA A 62 -20.72 -26.74 7.38
C ALA A 62 -19.61 -27.24 6.43
N ASP A 63 -19.44 -26.56 5.30
CA ASP A 63 -18.45 -26.78 4.25
C ASP A 63 -17.28 -25.78 4.33
N ARG A 64 -17.07 -25.19 5.52
CA ARG A 64 -16.06 -24.17 5.76
C ARG A 64 -14.66 -24.53 5.22
N PRO A 65 -13.93 -23.57 4.66
CA PRO A 65 -12.50 -23.75 4.39
C PRO A 65 -11.70 -23.83 5.70
N ILE A 66 -10.40 -24.12 5.57
CA ILE A 66 -9.47 -24.17 6.72
C ILE A 66 -9.13 -22.78 7.29
N LEU A 67 -9.43 -21.72 6.55
CA LEU A 67 -9.21 -20.32 6.93
C LEU A 67 -10.32 -19.46 6.32
N LEU A 68 -11.01 -18.67 7.14
CA LEU A 68 -12.15 -17.82 6.75
C LEU A 68 -12.31 -16.65 7.73
N TYR A 69 -12.93 -15.57 7.28
CA TYR A 69 -13.49 -14.56 8.18
C TYR A 69 -14.67 -15.15 8.96
N ASN A 70 -14.92 -14.63 10.17
CA ASN A 70 -16.10 -15.04 10.94
C ASN A 70 -17.38 -14.41 10.36
N GLY A 71 -18.39 -15.24 10.07
CA GLY A 71 -19.65 -14.79 9.49
C GLY A 71 -19.50 -13.92 8.24
N THR A 72 -20.23 -12.82 8.18
CA THR A 72 -20.23 -11.83 7.08
C THR A 72 -19.32 -10.62 7.33
N THR A 73 -18.49 -10.64 8.39
CA THR A 73 -17.72 -9.47 8.85
C THR A 73 -16.92 -8.77 7.75
N ALA A 74 -16.18 -9.51 6.93
CA ALA A 74 -15.41 -8.94 5.81
C ALA A 74 -16.28 -8.44 4.65
N ILE A 75 -17.42 -9.07 4.39
CA ILE A 75 -18.36 -8.66 3.35
C ILE A 75 -19.04 -7.35 3.76
N GLU A 76 -19.50 -7.27 5.00
CA GLU A 76 -20.10 -6.07 5.58
C GLU A 76 -19.09 -4.93 5.71
N HIS A 77 -17.83 -5.25 5.99
CA HIS A 77 -16.72 -4.31 5.96
C HIS A 77 -16.61 -3.67 4.58
N ASN A 78 -16.42 -4.47 3.52
CA ASN A 78 -16.30 -3.96 2.15
C ASN A 78 -17.53 -3.16 1.72
N ALA A 79 -18.74 -3.62 2.04
CA ALA A 79 -19.97 -2.93 1.69
C ALA A 79 -20.10 -1.53 2.31
N LYS A 80 -19.43 -1.25 3.44
CA LYS A 80 -19.40 0.08 4.07
C LYS A 80 -18.41 1.02 3.38
N LEU A 81 -17.39 0.48 2.71
CA LEU A 81 -16.34 1.25 2.06
C LEU A 81 -16.74 1.73 0.66
N GLU A 82 -17.77 1.13 0.07
CA GLU A 82 -18.25 1.49 -1.27
C GLU A 82 -18.86 2.92 -1.28
N PRO A 83 -18.26 3.88 -2.00
CA PRO A 83 -18.81 5.22 -2.09
C PRO A 83 -20.17 5.23 -2.79
N ALA A 84 -21.01 6.20 -2.43
CA ALA A 84 -22.30 6.39 -3.09
C ALA A 84 -22.10 6.64 -4.60
N GLY A 85 -22.67 5.76 -5.44
CA GLY A 85 -22.57 5.85 -6.89
C GLY A 85 -21.31 5.24 -7.49
N PHE A 86 -20.51 4.50 -6.71
CA PHE A 86 -19.44 3.67 -7.25
C PHE A 86 -20.03 2.62 -8.19
N THR A 87 -19.57 2.59 -9.44
CA THR A 87 -20.03 1.64 -10.47
C THR A 87 -18.99 0.60 -10.83
N GLY A 88 -17.82 0.65 -10.19
CA GLY A 88 -16.67 -0.19 -10.46
C GLY A 88 -15.38 0.62 -10.62
N PRO A 89 -14.25 -0.08 -10.79
CA PRO A 89 -12.95 0.56 -11.03
C PRO A 89 -12.95 1.49 -12.25
N ASN A 90 -12.22 2.60 -12.16
CA ASN A 90 -12.07 3.58 -13.22
C ASN A 90 -10.59 3.90 -13.45
N GLU A 91 -10.03 3.41 -14.56
CA GLU A 91 -8.62 3.57 -14.94
C GLU A 91 -8.17 5.03 -15.04
N THR A 92 -9.09 5.99 -15.17
CA THR A 92 -8.73 7.42 -15.16
C THR A 92 -8.26 7.91 -13.78
N GLN A 93 -8.30 7.06 -12.75
CA GLN A 93 -7.62 7.29 -11.47
C GLN A 93 -6.10 7.34 -11.64
N CYS A 94 -5.54 6.58 -12.59
CA CYS A 94 -4.11 6.62 -12.90
C CYS A 94 -3.74 7.85 -13.75
N ALA A 95 -4.47 8.13 -14.82
CA ALA A 95 -4.25 9.27 -15.70
C ALA A 95 -5.47 9.56 -16.59
N ASP A 96 -5.63 10.81 -17.04
CA ASP A 96 -6.66 11.18 -18.03
C ASP A 96 -6.50 10.38 -19.35
N ASP A 97 -5.26 10.11 -19.74
CA ASP A 97 -4.90 9.18 -20.81
C ASP A 97 -4.46 7.84 -20.18
N PRO A 98 -5.29 6.78 -20.22
CA PRO A 98 -5.01 5.50 -19.56
C PRO A 98 -3.93 4.67 -20.27
N THR A 99 -3.28 5.23 -21.30
CA THR A 99 -2.11 4.61 -21.95
C THR A 99 -0.77 5.14 -21.41
N ARG A 100 -0.83 6.10 -20.47
CA ARG A 100 0.37 6.61 -19.80
C ARG A 100 1.00 5.53 -18.92
N GLN A 101 2.25 5.73 -18.55
CA GLN A 101 3.04 4.81 -17.77
C GLN A 101 3.81 5.61 -16.74
N TYR A 102 3.71 5.20 -15.49
CA TYR A 102 4.19 5.94 -14.32
C TYR A 102 5.52 6.71 -14.48
N ILE A 103 6.67 6.05 -14.45
CA ILE A 103 7.97 6.75 -14.61
C ILE A 103 8.32 6.91 -16.09
N ALA A 104 7.91 5.95 -16.91
CA ALA A 104 8.25 5.97 -18.32
C ALA A 104 7.72 7.21 -19.06
N GLU A 105 6.60 7.81 -18.63
CA GLU A 105 6.08 9.03 -19.27
C GLU A 105 7.00 10.24 -19.12
N ILE A 106 7.84 10.27 -18.08
CA ILE A 106 8.90 11.29 -17.94
C ILE A 106 9.82 11.28 -19.16
N VAL A 107 10.05 10.10 -19.73
CA VAL A 107 10.89 9.91 -20.91
C VAL A 107 10.09 10.08 -22.20
N THR A 108 8.89 9.50 -22.31
CA THR A 108 8.13 9.49 -23.57
C THR A 108 7.40 10.80 -23.83
N ASN A 109 6.97 11.51 -22.78
CA ASN A 109 6.17 12.73 -22.85
C ASN A 109 6.92 13.95 -22.32
N GLY A 110 7.93 13.73 -21.48
CA GLY A 110 8.80 14.76 -20.93
C GLY A 110 8.32 15.28 -19.58
N ILE A 111 9.23 15.89 -18.82
CA ILE A 111 9.00 16.41 -17.46
C ILE A 111 7.92 17.52 -17.34
N GLY A 112 7.36 18.00 -18.45
CA GLY A 112 6.34 19.05 -18.48
C GLY A 112 4.92 18.54 -18.78
N ASP A 113 4.75 17.25 -19.04
CA ASP A 113 3.49 16.62 -19.44
C ASP A 113 3.33 15.24 -18.76
N ILE A 114 3.36 15.24 -17.42
CA ILE A 114 3.16 14.08 -16.54
C ILE A 114 1.69 14.00 -16.14
N GLN A 115 1.10 12.81 -16.17
CA GLN A 115 -0.29 12.57 -15.77
C GLN A 115 -0.45 11.48 -14.69
N VAL A 116 0.50 10.55 -14.58
CA VAL A 116 0.49 9.45 -13.62
C VAL A 116 1.20 9.90 -12.35
N ASP A 117 0.40 10.38 -11.41
CA ASP A 117 0.87 10.88 -10.12
C ASP A 117 1.38 9.73 -9.23
N TYR A 118 0.72 8.57 -9.26
CA TYR A 118 0.95 7.48 -8.33
C TYR A 118 1.25 6.18 -9.07
N HIS A 119 2.23 5.41 -8.61
CA HIS A 119 2.44 4.03 -9.09
C HIS A 119 1.20 3.19 -8.81
N TRP A 120 0.65 3.35 -7.60
CA TRP A 120 -0.57 2.71 -7.16
C TRP A 120 -1.66 3.74 -6.88
N ALA A 121 -2.50 3.99 -7.88
CA ALA A 121 -3.64 4.88 -7.72
C ALA A 121 -4.78 4.14 -7.01
N PRO A 122 -5.43 4.73 -5.99
CA PRO A 122 -6.55 4.06 -5.33
C PRO A 122 -7.72 3.84 -6.29
N VAL A 123 -8.29 2.63 -6.29
CA VAL A 123 -9.58 2.39 -6.94
C VAL A 123 -10.68 3.22 -6.26
N VAL A 124 -10.65 3.23 -4.92
CA VAL A 124 -11.46 4.11 -4.09
C VAL A 124 -10.55 5.04 -3.31
N SER A 125 -10.60 6.33 -3.66
CA SER A 125 -9.75 7.36 -3.08
C SER A 125 -10.02 7.58 -1.60
N GLY A 126 -8.99 8.02 -0.88
CA GLY A 126 -9.13 8.62 0.44
C GLY A 126 -10.02 9.87 0.43
N PRO A 127 -10.41 10.36 1.61
CA PRO A 127 -11.38 11.45 1.76
C PRO A 127 -10.88 12.79 1.22
N ASP A 128 -9.56 13.04 1.18
CA ASP A 128 -8.97 14.24 0.59
C ASP A 128 -8.66 13.99 -0.89
N PRO A 129 -9.39 14.63 -1.83
CA PRO A 129 -9.15 14.44 -3.26
C PRO A 129 -7.80 14.97 -3.74
N THR A 130 -7.13 15.84 -2.97
CA THR A 130 -5.79 16.33 -3.29
C THR A 130 -4.68 15.38 -2.84
N ARG A 131 -5.01 14.44 -1.95
CA ARG A 131 -4.11 13.42 -1.39
C ARG A 131 -4.85 12.07 -1.34
N PRO A 132 -5.25 11.52 -2.50
CA PRO A 132 -6.11 10.35 -2.56
C PRO A 132 -5.49 9.09 -1.95
N THR A 133 -4.17 9.06 -1.75
CA THR A 133 -3.44 7.94 -1.14
C THR A 133 -3.38 7.95 0.38
N LEU A 134 -3.84 9.03 1.03
CA LEU A 134 -3.95 9.11 2.48
C LEU A 134 -5.33 8.61 2.93
N ASP A 135 -5.37 7.91 4.05
CA ASP A 135 -6.60 7.37 4.65
C ASP A 135 -7.48 6.59 3.64
N GLN A 136 -6.83 5.87 2.73
CA GLN A 136 -7.50 4.99 1.77
C GLN A 136 -8.30 3.91 2.50
N PRO A 137 -9.51 3.57 2.04
CA PRO A 137 -10.25 2.42 2.53
C PRO A 137 -9.46 1.12 2.36
N GLU A 138 -9.42 0.29 3.41
CA GLU A 138 -8.79 -1.02 3.34
C GLU A 138 -9.81 -2.13 3.04
N TRP A 139 -9.69 -2.78 1.90
CA TRP A 139 -10.59 -3.81 1.44
C TRP A 139 -10.17 -5.18 1.94
N SER A 140 -11.13 -5.99 2.38
CA SER A 140 -10.90 -7.35 2.83
C SER A 140 -11.15 -8.33 1.68
N LEU A 141 -10.34 -9.37 1.55
CA LEU A 141 -10.61 -10.48 0.64
C LEU A 141 -10.25 -11.83 1.25
N ALA A 142 -10.86 -12.88 0.72
CA ALA A 142 -10.48 -14.26 0.97
C ALA A 142 -10.30 -14.97 -0.37
N GLY A 143 -9.24 -15.78 -0.49
CA GLY A 143 -9.01 -16.57 -1.69
C GLY A 143 -7.96 -17.67 -1.53
N THR A 144 -7.73 -18.43 -2.59
CA THR A 144 -6.70 -19.48 -2.65
C THR A 144 -5.55 -18.96 -3.47
N LEU A 145 -4.32 -19.10 -2.97
CA LEU A 145 -3.14 -18.72 -3.74
C LEU A 145 -3.02 -19.58 -5.01
N ARG A 146 -2.90 -18.93 -6.18
CA ARG A 146 -2.60 -19.58 -7.45
C ARG A 146 -1.10 -19.74 -7.64
N ARG A 147 -0.36 -18.67 -7.38
CA ARG A 147 1.11 -18.60 -7.41
C ARG A 147 1.60 -17.61 -6.36
N ALA A 148 2.88 -17.73 -6.00
CA ALA A 148 3.56 -16.79 -5.13
C ALA A 148 5.06 -16.84 -5.43
N GLU A 149 5.70 -15.69 -5.64
CA GLU A 149 7.10 -15.57 -6.02
C GLU A 149 7.69 -14.21 -5.63
N ASP A 150 9.02 -14.11 -5.65
CA ASP A 150 9.71 -12.84 -5.48
C ASP A 150 9.71 -12.11 -6.82
N SER A 151 9.30 -10.85 -6.85
CA SER A 151 9.47 -9.99 -8.01
C SER A 151 10.97 -9.80 -8.31
N ASP A 152 11.29 -9.69 -9.59
CA ASP A 152 12.63 -9.34 -10.09
C ASP A 152 12.69 -7.95 -10.74
N ASP A 153 11.57 -7.20 -10.68
CA ASP A 153 11.42 -5.87 -11.25
C ASP A 153 10.43 -5.03 -10.44
N ASP A 154 10.87 -3.87 -9.97
CA ASP A 154 10.04 -2.85 -9.32
C ASP A 154 10.68 -1.47 -9.49
N VAL A 155 9.92 -0.44 -9.14
CA VAL A 155 10.42 0.93 -9.00
C VAL A 155 11.02 1.09 -7.60
N LEU A 156 12.32 0.88 -7.45
CA LEU A 156 12.96 0.97 -6.12
C LEU A 156 12.75 2.33 -5.41
N GLY A 157 12.51 3.41 -6.16
CA GLY A 157 12.25 4.74 -5.60
C GLY A 157 10.99 4.86 -4.75
N ASP A 158 9.98 4.00 -4.94
CA ASP A 158 8.75 3.97 -4.15
C ASP A 158 8.51 2.66 -3.39
N HIS A 159 9.50 1.75 -3.41
CA HIS A 159 9.56 0.50 -2.65
C HIS A 159 10.66 0.55 -1.57
N PRO A 160 10.47 1.32 -0.48
CA PRO A 160 11.52 1.60 0.47
C PRO A 160 11.96 0.39 1.33
N PHE A 161 11.26 -0.74 1.27
CA PHE A 161 11.62 -2.03 1.86
C PHE A 161 12.05 -3.07 0.81
N GLY A 162 12.36 -2.63 -0.42
CA GLY A 162 12.87 -3.45 -1.51
C GLY A 162 11.76 -4.02 -2.39
N LEU A 163 12.15 -4.88 -3.34
CA LEU A 163 11.25 -5.49 -4.31
C LEU A 163 10.07 -6.22 -3.64
N ASP A 164 9.03 -6.51 -4.42
CA ASP A 164 7.85 -7.17 -3.92
C ASP A 164 7.95 -8.68 -3.82
N PHE A 165 7.18 -9.21 -2.87
CA PHE A 165 6.70 -10.57 -2.91
C PHE A 165 5.30 -10.55 -3.51
N VAL A 166 5.17 -11.15 -4.68
CA VAL A 166 3.94 -11.13 -5.47
C VAL A 166 3.21 -12.46 -5.33
N PHE A 167 1.89 -12.40 -5.28
CA PHE A 167 1.06 -13.60 -5.25
C PHE A 167 -0.32 -13.34 -5.85
N ASP A 168 -0.79 -14.29 -6.65
CA ASP A 168 -2.13 -14.23 -7.24
C ASP A 168 -3.11 -14.97 -6.33
N VAL A 169 -4.26 -14.37 -6.08
CA VAL A 169 -5.32 -14.93 -5.25
C VAL A 169 -6.55 -15.22 -6.10
N VAL A 170 -6.94 -16.48 -6.23
CA VAL A 170 -8.26 -16.85 -6.77
C VAL A 170 -9.30 -16.50 -5.70
N LEU A 171 -10.12 -15.49 -5.98
CA LEU A 171 -11.04 -14.90 -5.01
C LEU A 171 -12.23 -15.82 -4.72
N ASP A 172 -12.70 -15.85 -3.48
CA ASP A 172 -14.02 -16.42 -3.19
C ASP A 172 -15.11 -15.54 -3.80
N ALA A 173 -16.25 -16.15 -4.15
CA ALA A 173 -17.36 -15.49 -4.84
C ALA A 173 -17.78 -14.11 -4.26
N PRO A 174 -17.81 -13.87 -2.93
CA PRO A 174 -18.17 -12.54 -2.41
C PRO A 174 -17.14 -11.44 -2.69
N PHE A 175 -15.91 -11.77 -3.09
CA PHE A 175 -14.81 -10.82 -3.29
C PHE A 175 -14.45 -10.62 -4.76
N THR A 176 -15.03 -11.39 -5.69
CA THR A 176 -14.67 -11.35 -7.13
C THR A 176 -14.93 -9.99 -7.80
N PHE A 177 -15.65 -9.07 -7.16
CA PHE A 177 -15.81 -7.70 -7.65
C PHE A 177 -14.48 -6.91 -7.66
N MET A 178 -13.46 -7.37 -6.92
CA MET A 178 -12.17 -6.71 -6.81
C MET A 178 -11.24 -6.96 -8.00
N SER A 179 -11.41 -8.06 -8.73
CA SER A 179 -10.59 -8.37 -9.92
C SER A 179 -10.98 -7.46 -11.08
N TYR A 180 -10.02 -6.72 -11.63
CA TYR A 180 -10.22 -5.85 -12.78
C TYR A 180 -8.91 -5.69 -13.57
N PRO A 181 -8.93 -5.71 -14.91
CA PRO A 181 -9.96 -6.35 -15.70
C PRO A 181 -10.00 -7.84 -15.38
N ASP A 182 -11.18 -8.45 -15.39
CA ASP A 182 -11.33 -9.89 -15.22
C ASP A 182 -11.18 -10.59 -16.58
N ASP A 183 -9.96 -10.62 -17.09
CA ASP A 183 -9.68 -11.05 -18.46
C ASP A 183 -9.58 -12.58 -18.62
N ASP A 184 -9.27 -13.31 -17.54
CA ASP A 184 -9.16 -14.78 -17.54
C ASP A 184 -10.40 -15.50 -17.00
N GLY A 185 -11.35 -14.77 -16.40
CA GLY A 185 -12.56 -15.32 -15.78
C GLY A 185 -12.28 -16.23 -14.59
N GLU A 186 -11.04 -16.28 -14.11
CA GLU A 186 -10.64 -16.97 -12.89
C GLU A 186 -10.93 -16.09 -11.66
N HIS A 187 -11.28 -14.81 -11.86
CA HIS A 187 -11.46 -13.81 -10.82
C HIS A 187 -10.26 -13.78 -9.87
N SER A 188 -9.06 -13.82 -10.45
CA SER A 188 -7.82 -13.70 -9.69
C SER A 188 -7.48 -12.24 -9.42
N LEU A 189 -6.91 -11.95 -8.26
CA LEU A 189 -6.38 -10.63 -7.92
C LEU A 189 -4.88 -10.74 -7.71
N HIS A 190 -4.12 -9.86 -8.36
CA HIS A 190 -2.72 -9.68 -8.04
C HIS A 190 -2.57 -9.02 -6.68
N CYS A 191 -1.59 -9.44 -5.90
CA CYS A 191 -1.33 -8.91 -4.57
C CYS A 191 0.17 -8.82 -4.38
N GLU A 192 0.62 -7.71 -3.81
CA GLU A 192 2.04 -7.39 -3.70
C GLU A 192 2.33 -6.85 -2.30
N ILE A 193 3.45 -7.28 -1.73
CA ILE A 193 3.96 -6.74 -0.47
C ILE A 193 5.48 -6.71 -0.52
N GLU A 194 6.05 -5.56 -0.19
CA GLU A 194 7.50 -5.37 -0.18
C GLU A 194 8.18 -6.45 0.68
N GLN A 195 9.19 -7.13 0.12
CA GLN A 195 9.87 -8.27 0.74
C GLN A 195 10.44 -7.95 2.12
N GLY A 196 10.91 -6.71 2.33
CA GLY A 196 11.44 -6.25 3.62
C GLY A 196 10.36 -6.04 4.69
N THR A 197 9.08 -5.90 4.33
CA THR A 197 7.98 -5.82 5.30
C THR A 197 7.41 -7.19 5.67
N PHE A 198 7.59 -8.20 4.80
CA PHE A 198 7.17 -9.58 5.05
C PHE A 198 8.37 -10.52 5.27
N PRO A 199 8.86 -10.69 6.52
CA PRO A 199 10.04 -11.50 6.82
C PRO A 199 9.74 -13.01 6.83
N ARG A 200 9.35 -13.55 5.68
CA ARG A 200 9.04 -14.98 5.43
C ARG A 200 10.11 -15.92 5.96
N SER A 201 11.38 -15.54 5.83
CA SER A 201 12.51 -16.32 6.33
C SER A 201 12.54 -16.39 7.86
N ALA A 202 12.23 -15.30 8.55
CA ALA A 202 12.16 -15.28 10.02
C ALA A 202 10.96 -16.08 10.52
N PHE A 203 9.84 -16.01 9.80
CA PHE A 203 8.66 -16.82 10.06
C PHE A 203 8.77 -18.26 9.57
N ASP A 204 9.87 -18.71 8.93
CA ASP A 204 9.98 -20.05 8.32
C ASP A 204 8.69 -20.50 7.58
N TYR A 205 8.05 -19.56 6.88
CA TYR A 205 6.78 -19.79 6.19
C TYR A 205 6.80 -19.07 4.86
N TRP A 206 6.79 -19.88 3.80
CA TRP A 206 6.75 -19.42 2.43
C TRP A 206 5.37 -19.74 1.86
N PRO A 207 4.49 -18.74 1.66
CA PRO A 207 3.21 -18.97 0.99
C PRO A 207 3.43 -19.62 -0.37
N LYS A 208 2.50 -20.49 -0.78
CA LYS A 208 2.61 -21.22 -2.03
C LYS A 208 1.23 -21.51 -2.61
N ALA A 209 1.20 -21.90 -3.87
CA ALA A 209 0.00 -22.35 -4.55
C ALA A 209 -0.81 -23.37 -3.72
N GLY A 210 -2.11 -23.14 -3.59
CA GLY A 210 -3.04 -23.94 -2.81
C GLY A 210 -3.17 -23.55 -1.34
N ASP A 211 -2.33 -22.66 -0.82
CA ASP A 211 -2.57 -22.06 0.49
C ASP A 211 -3.85 -21.22 0.47
N ARG A 212 -4.56 -21.24 1.58
CA ARG A 212 -5.75 -20.45 1.81
C ARG A 212 -5.35 -19.12 2.41
N THR A 213 -5.87 -18.01 1.93
CA THR A 213 -5.47 -16.67 2.38
C THR A 213 -6.66 -15.79 2.77
N LEU A 214 -6.43 -14.92 3.75
CA LEU A 214 -7.24 -13.75 4.06
C LEU A 214 -6.34 -12.54 4.02
N LEU A 215 -6.77 -11.48 3.35
CA LEU A 215 -6.04 -10.22 3.30
C LEU A 215 -6.97 -9.08 3.66
N ARG A 216 -6.38 -8.01 4.18
CA ARG A 216 -6.94 -6.66 4.15
C ARG A 216 -5.85 -5.70 3.71
N GLY A 217 -6.17 -4.73 2.88
CA GLY A 217 -5.21 -3.75 2.39
C GLY A 217 -5.79 -2.79 1.38
N VAL A 218 -4.94 -2.03 0.70
CA VAL A 218 -5.37 -1.00 -0.23
C VAL A 218 -5.73 -1.63 -1.57
N TRP A 219 -6.93 -1.32 -2.09
CA TRP A 219 -7.34 -1.72 -3.45
C TRP A 219 -6.96 -0.61 -4.44
N VAL A 220 -6.00 -0.91 -5.31
CA VAL A 220 -5.33 0.05 -6.18
C VAL A 220 -5.34 -0.43 -7.62
N PHE A 221 -5.04 0.49 -8.53
CA PHE A 221 -4.56 0.19 -9.87
C PHE A 221 -3.04 0.23 -9.89
N ASP A 222 -2.42 -0.77 -10.51
CA ASP A 222 -1.04 -0.68 -10.95
C ASP A 222 -0.97 0.23 -12.19
N CYS A 223 -0.50 1.46 -11.98
CA CYS A 223 -0.36 2.48 -13.01
C CYS A 223 1.01 2.42 -13.73
N GLY A 224 1.85 1.43 -13.42
CA GLY A 224 3.14 1.19 -14.08
C GLY A 224 2.99 0.58 -15.46
N HIS A 225 1.97 -0.25 -15.67
CA HIS A 225 1.86 -1.15 -16.82
C HIS A 225 0.44 -1.13 -17.44
N PRO A 226 0.12 -0.26 -18.41
CA PRO A 226 -1.16 -0.30 -19.09
C PRO A 226 -1.29 -1.55 -20.00
N PRO A 227 -2.50 -2.16 -20.13
CA PRO A 227 -3.74 -1.77 -19.47
C PRO A 227 -3.66 -1.95 -17.95
N TYR A 228 -4.08 -0.94 -17.19
CA TYR A 228 -3.93 -0.96 -15.74
C TYR A 228 -4.83 -2.04 -15.13
N GLU A 229 -4.23 -2.88 -14.31
CA GLU A 229 -4.94 -3.92 -13.58
C GLU A 229 -5.11 -3.49 -12.12
N ALA A 230 -6.20 -3.93 -11.50
CA ALA A 230 -6.46 -3.72 -10.10
C ALA A 230 -5.81 -4.83 -9.28
N GLU A 231 -5.27 -4.42 -8.13
CA GLU A 231 -4.54 -5.28 -7.23
C GLU A 231 -4.76 -4.87 -5.78
N LEU A 232 -4.25 -5.69 -4.85
CA LEU A 232 -4.19 -5.32 -3.45
C LEU A 232 -2.73 -5.08 -3.05
N HIS A 233 -2.32 -3.81 -2.98
CA HIS A 233 -0.95 -3.39 -2.68
C HIS A 233 -0.93 -2.08 -1.82
N PRO A 234 -0.33 -2.09 -0.62
CA PRO A 234 0.06 -3.28 0.15
C PRO A 234 -1.11 -3.85 0.95
N PRO A 235 -1.14 -5.17 1.16
CA PRO A 235 -1.83 -5.78 2.29
C PRO A 235 -1.29 -5.23 3.61
N THR A 236 -2.20 -4.81 4.49
CA THR A 236 -1.89 -4.37 5.85
C THR A 236 -2.18 -5.45 6.89
N PHE A 237 -3.02 -6.43 6.55
CA PHE A 237 -3.22 -7.68 7.28
C PHE A 237 -3.14 -8.86 6.31
N LEU A 238 -2.40 -9.90 6.71
CA LEU A 238 -2.32 -11.16 5.97
C LEU A 238 -2.46 -12.35 6.91
N ALA A 239 -3.25 -13.33 6.50
CA ALA A 239 -3.26 -14.66 7.09
C ALA A 239 -3.17 -15.71 5.99
N PHE A 240 -2.20 -16.61 6.09
CA PHE A 240 -2.04 -17.75 5.19
C PHE A 240 -2.21 -19.04 5.97
N ALA A 241 -2.91 -20.02 5.41
CA ALA A 241 -3.09 -21.33 6.03
C ALA A 241 -2.95 -22.47 5.02
N ARG A 242 -2.45 -23.61 5.51
CA ARG A 242 -2.36 -24.85 4.76
C ARG A 242 -2.67 -26.07 5.62
N ALA A 243 -3.25 -27.08 4.98
CA ALA A 243 -3.34 -28.40 5.56
C ALA A 243 -1.95 -29.06 5.53
N LEU A 244 -1.40 -29.40 6.69
CA LEU A 244 -0.16 -30.19 6.80
C LEU A 244 -0.42 -31.67 6.53
N ASP A 245 -1.62 -32.13 6.86
CA ASP A 245 -2.14 -33.46 6.60
C ASP A 245 -3.68 -33.42 6.58
N ALA A 246 -4.34 -34.57 6.47
CA ALA A 246 -5.80 -34.66 6.42
C ALA A 246 -6.53 -34.23 7.72
N LYS A 247 -5.80 -33.89 8.79
CA LYS A 247 -6.32 -33.58 10.11
C LYS A 247 -5.78 -32.30 10.70
N THR A 248 -4.70 -31.74 10.15
CA THR A 248 -3.96 -30.63 10.75
C THR A 248 -3.87 -29.45 9.79
N THR A 249 -4.26 -28.28 10.28
CA THR A 249 -4.02 -26.98 9.62
C THR A 249 -2.94 -26.22 10.39
N LEU A 250 -2.04 -25.55 9.67
CA LEU A 250 -1.15 -24.51 10.18
C LEU A 250 -1.49 -23.19 9.49
N SER A 251 -1.60 -22.12 10.29
CA SER A 251 -1.80 -20.75 9.83
C SER A 251 -0.69 -19.84 10.35
N LEU A 252 -0.21 -18.93 9.51
CA LEU A 252 0.59 -17.76 9.86
C LEU A 252 -0.26 -16.51 9.65
N THR A 253 -0.21 -15.59 10.59
CA THR A 253 -0.85 -14.29 10.48
C THR A 253 0.10 -13.19 10.88
N PHE A 254 0.10 -12.07 10.16
CA PHE A 254 0.79 -10.85 10.58
C PHE A 254 0.10 -9.61 10.03
N VAL A 255 0.39 -8.48 10.69
CA VAL A 255 -0.05 -7.15 10.26
C VAL A 255 1.18 -6.34 9.89
N ALA A 256 1.23 -5.82 8.66
CA ALA A 256 2.33 -4.99 8.20
C ALA A 256 2.39 -3.70 9.06
N PRO A 257 3.58 -3.28 9.54
CA PRO A 257 3.68 -2.15 10.47
C PRO A 257 3.69 -0.79 9.81
N TYR A 258 4.16 -0.72 8.57
CA TYR A 258 4.31 0.51 7.81
C TYR A 258 3.91 0.28 6.36
N ARG A 259 3.58 1.36 5.68
CA ARG A 259 3.47 1.41 4.21
C ARG A 259 3.96 2.76 3.70
N SER A 260 4.35 2.83 2.44
CA SER A 260 4.54 4.10 1.74
C SER A 260 3.20 4.85 1.64
N SER A 261 3.20 6.17 1.82
CA SER A 261 2.02 6.99 1.52
C SER A 261 1.90 7.36 0.04
N LEU A 262 2.90 6.98 -0.77
CA LEU A 262 3.09 7.43 -2.16
C LEU A 262 3.19 8.95 -2.31
N LEU A 263 3.60 9.61 -1.23
CA LEU A 263 3.97 11.02 -1.23
C LEU A 263 5.42 11.13 -0.80
N PHE A 264 6.12 12.07 -1.40
CA PHE A 264 7.55 12.21 -1.32
C PHE A 264 7.91 13.63 -0.93
N ASN A 265 8.87 13.78 -0.03
CA ASN A 265 9.37 15.07 0.40
C ASN A 265 10.91 15.14 0.24
N PRO A 266 11.49 16.29 -0.12
CA PRO A 266 12.94 16.45 -0.19
C PRO A 266 13.65 16.42 1.17
N SER A 267 12.92 16.56 2.29
CA SER A 267 13.45 16.52 3.66
C SER A 267 13.37 15.10 4.23
N THR A 268 14.54 14.52 4.52
CA THR A 268 14.65 13.20 5.14
C THR A 268 14.14 13.19 6.58
N GLU A 269 14.10 14.35 7.23
CA GLU A 269 13.61 14.48 8.61
C GLU A 269 12.12 14.17 8.73
N LEU A 270 11.34 14.31 7.67
CA LEU A 270 9.88 14.14 7.67
C LEU A 270 9.44 12.70 7.35
N THR A 271 10.30 11.86 6.78
CA THR A 271 9.93 10.56 6.20
C THR A 271 9.25 9.63 7.20
N THR A 272 9.75 9.57 8.43
CA THR A 272 9.28 8.64 9.47
C THR A 272 8.74 9.35 10.73
N GLN A 273 8.41 10.64 10.64
CA GLN A 273 7.74 11.37 11.73
C GLN A 273 6.24 11.04 11.80
N PHE A 274 5.91 9.85 12.32
CA PHE A 274 4.53 9.36 12.35
C PHE A 274 3.55 10.26 13.11
N ASP A 275 4.02 11.00 14.13
CA ASP A 275 3.19 11.92 14.92
C ASP A 275 3.00 13.31 14.27
N ASN A 276 3.70 13.59 13.18
CA ASN A 276 3.61 14.86 12.46
C ASN A 276 2.74 14.67 11.21
N LEU A 277 1.44 14.97 11.31
CA LEU A 277 0.53 14.89 10.16
C LEU A 277 0.69 16.05 9.17
N ASP A 278 1.22 17.21 9.61
CA ASP A 278 1.44 18.38 8.76
C ASP A 278 2.44 18.12 7.63
N ARG A 279 3.29 17.09 7.75
CA ARG A 279 4.22 16.71 6.68
C ARG A 279 3.50 16.33 5.37
N PHE A 280 2.26 15.87 5.44
CA PHE A 280 1.48 15.52 4.27
C PHE A 280 0.92 16.75 3.53
N SER A 281 0.75 17.87 4.23
CA SER A 281 0.30 19.14 3.67
C SER A 281 1.44 20.10 3.33
N ASP A 282 2.70 19.72 3.61
CA ASP A 282 3.87 20.51 3.21
C ASP A 282 3.88 20.74 1.68
N SER A 283 4.14 21.99 1.27
CA SER A 283 4.11 22.39 -0.14
C SER A 283 5.14 21.68 -1.02
N SER A 284 6.16 21.07 -0.43
CA SER A 284 7.19 20.28 -1.10
C SER A 284 6.84 18.79 -1.15
N THR A 285 5.79 18.36 -0.46
CA THR A 285 5.29 16.98 -0.50
C THR A 285 4.50 16.76 -1.78
N GLN A 286 4.97 15.87 -2.62
CA GLN A 286 4.42 15.61 -3.95
C GLN A 286 4.33 14.11 -4.22
N PRO A 287 3.46 13.65 -5.13
CA PRO A 287 3.55 12.28 -5.64
C PRO A 287 4.90 12.07 -6.35
N PHE A 288 5.30 10.81 -6.53
CA PHE A 288 6.68 10.46 -6.91
C PHE A 288 7.15 11.12 -8.22
N SER A 289 6.33 11.02 -9.27
CA SER A 289 6.66 11.55 -10.60
C SER A 289 6.93 13.05 -10.53
N GLN A 290 6.09 13.80 -9.80
CA GLN A 290 6.30 15.24 -9.57
C GLN A 290 7.50 15.50 -8.66
N ALA A 291 7.73 14.70 -7.62
CA ALA A 291 8.88 14.84 -6.75
C ALA A 291 10.20 14.64 -7.50
N LEU A 292 10.25 13.68 -8.43
CA LEU A 292 11.38 13.45 -9.32
C LEU A 292 11.59 14.64 -10.27
N VAL A 293 10.53 15.18 -10.88
CA VAL A 293 10.59 16.40 -11.70
C VAL A 293 11.09 17.60 -10.89
N SER A 294 10.57 17.80 -9.68
CA SER A 294 11.03 18.83 -8.75
C SER A 294 12.50 18.65 -8.39
N SER A 295 12.96 17.43 -8.20
CA SER A 295 14.37 17.10 -7.98
C SER A 295 15.24 17.48 -9.18
N VAL A 296 14.81 17.21 -10.41
CA VAL A 296 15.51 17.64 -11.65
C VAL A 296 15.65 19.17 -11.67
N TYR A 297 14.59 19.93 -11.37
CA TYR A 297 14.66 21.39 -11.32
C TYR A 297 15.55 21.91 -10.18
N ARG A 298 15.55 21.26 -9.02
CA ARG A 298 16.47 21.59 -7.91
C ARG A 298 17.93 21.37 -8.31
N ALA A 299 18.23 20.30 -9.05
CA ALA A 299 19.56 20.03 -9.58
C ALA A 299 19.99 21.10 -10.60
N ILE A 300 19.13 21.46 -11.55
CA ILE A 300 19.35 22.57 -12.49
C ILE A 300 19.65 23.88 -11.74
N GLY A 301 18.93 24.15 -10.66
CA GLY A 301 19.12 25.32 -9.80
C GLY A 301 20.37 25.26 -8.90
N GLY A 302 21.17 24.19 -8.97
CA GLY A 302 22.36 23.98 -8.15
C GLY A 302 22.04 23.82 -6.65
N LYS A 303 20.85 23.33 -6.32
CA LYS A 303 20.40 23.13 -4.91
C LYS A 303 20.74 21.76 -4.36
N ILE A 304 20.92 20.78 -5.24
CA ILE A 304 21.29 19.40 -4.93
C ILE A 304 22.31 18.94 -5.97
N ASP A 305 23.16 18.00 -5.58
CA ASP A 305 24.17 17.37 -6.42
C ASP A 305 23.79 15.94 -6.82
N ARG A 306 22.68 15.41 -6.29
CA ARG A 306 22.08 14.12 -6.62
C ARG A 306 20.56 14.27 -6.65
N LEU A 307 19.89 13.51 -7.51
CA LEU A 307 18.42 13.46 -7.47
C LEU A 307 17.96 12.72 -6.22
N GLN A 308 16.89 13.17 -5.59
CA GLN A 308 16.35 12.55 -4.38
C GLN A 308 14.85 12.76 -4.27
N ALA A 309 14.16 11.72 -3.83
CA ALA A 309 12.77 11.74 -3.40
C ALA A 309 12.66 10.76 -2.24
N HIS A 310 12.13 11.21 -1.10
CA HIS A 310 12.05 10.40 0.12
C HIS A 310 10.60 10.12 0.47
N ALA A 311 10.24 8.84 0.56
CA ALA A 311 8.89 8.38 0.80
C ALA A 311 8.44 8.76 2.21
N LEU A 312 7.28 9.39 2.31
CA LEU A 312 6.62 9.61 3.58
C LEU A 312 5.97 8.29 4.02
N MET A 313 6.52 7.69 5.08
CA MET A 313 6.04 6.42 5.61
C MET A 313 4.81 6.64 6.48
N VAL A 314 3.80 5.79 6.38
CA VAL A 314 2.61 5.76 7.27
C VAL A 314 2.73 4.55 8.18
N ALA A 315 2.46 4.76 9.47
CA ALA A 315 2.29 3.66 10.41
C ALA A 315 0.91 3.04 10.24
N ASN A 316 0.87 1.71 10.12
CA ASN A 316 -0.39 1.02 9.93
C ASN A 316 -1.28 1.12 11.19
N ARG A 317 -2.56 1.38 10.96
CA ARG A 317 -3.65 1.23 11.93
C ARG A 317 -4.76 0.44 11.28
N PHE A 318 -5.20 -0.62 11.95
CA PHE A 318 -6.20 -1.53 11.39
C PHE A 318 -7.51 -1.48 12.18
N GLU A 319 -8.64 -1.52 11.45
CA GLU A 319 -9.95 -1.80 12.02
C GLU A 319 -10.04 -3.23 12.54
N PRO A 320 -10.94 -3.57 13.50
CA PRO A 320 -11.06 -4.91 14.04
C PRO A 320 -11.07 -6.03 12.99
N ILE A 321 -10.39 -7.12 13.32
CA ILE A 321 -10.22 -8.31 12.48
C ILE A 321 -10.76 -9.51 13.27
N ASP A 322 -11.60 -10.33 12.62
CA ASP A 322 -12.22 -11.52 13.22
C ASP A 322 -12.22 -12.68 12.22
N TYR A 323 -11.40 -13.69 12.49
CA TYR A 323 -11.21 -14.82 11.58
C TYR A 323 -11.06 -16.15 12.32
N LEU A 324 -11.17 -17.23 11.55
CA LEU A 324 -11.19 -18.60 12.01
C LEU A 324 -10.10 -19.41 11.30
N VAL A 325 -9.34 -20.18 12.08
CA VAL A 325 -8.42 -21.21 11.59
C VAL A 325 -8.95 -22.57 12.00
N CYS A 326 -9.27 -23.43 11.05
CA CYS A 326 -10.00 -24.65 11.33
C CYS A 326 -9.27 -25.91 10.93
N ALA A 327 -9.46 -26.98 11.70
CA ALA A 327 -8.98 -28.31 11.33
C ALA A 327 -9.66 -28.77 10.03
N PRO A 328 -8.95 -29.48 9.12
CA PRO A 328 -9.49 -29.93 7.84
C PRO A 328 -10.75 -30.78 7.98
N LEU A 329 -11.67 -30.67 7.03
CA LEU A 329 -12.83 -31.56 6.94
C LEU A 329 -12.49 -32.84 6.16
N PRO A 330 -13.19 -33.96 6.41
CA PRO A 330 -14.25 -34.14 7.42
C PRO A 330 -13.70 -34.36 8.83
N ARG A 331 -14.48 -33.99 9.86
CA ARG A 331 -14.19 -34.35 11.28
C ARG A 331 -14.21 -35.87 11.44
N PRO A 332 -13.11 -36.51 11.90
CA PRO A 332 -13.13 -37.93 12.21
C PRO A 332 -14.11 -38.24 13.34
N THR A 333 -14.79 -39.39 13.28
CA THR A 333 -15.77 -39.79 14.29
C THR A 333 -15.14 -39.84 15.68
N GLY A 334 -15.74 -39.10 16.63
CA GLY A 334 -15.27 -39.04 18.01
C GLY A 334 -14.01 -38.20 18.24
N ALA A 335 -13.49 -37.53 17.20
CA ALA A 335 -12.34 -36.65 17.34
C ALA A 335 -12.71 -35.36 18.10
N THR A 336 -11.76 -34.84 18.87
CA THR A 336 -11.81 -33.51 19.48
C THR A 336 -10.78 -32.59 18.85
N LEU A 337 -10.97 -31.28 18.97
CA LEU A 337 -10.02 -30.29 18.53
C LEU A 337 -8.80 -30.27 19.46
N ALA A 338 -7.63 -30.43 18.89
CA ALA A 338 -6.35 -30.07 19.48
C ALA A 338 -5.89 -28.76 18.83
N ALA A 339 -5.79 -27.71 19.62
CA ALA A 339 -5.36 -26.39 19.17
C ALA A 339 -4.13 -25.90 19.93
N SER A 340 -3.20 -25.25 19.21
CA SER A 340 -2.13 -24.46 19.81
C SER A 340 -1.97 -23.15 19.03
N TRP A 341 -1.49 -22.11 19.71
CA TRP A 341 -1.22 -20.82 19.07
C TRP A 341 -0.13 -20.07 19.81
N ARG A 342 0.63 -19.26 19.08
CA ARG A 342 1.60 -18.35 19.66
C ARG A 342 1.54 -17.03 18.93
N PHE A 343 1.25 -15.96 19.65
CA PHE A 343 1.17 -14.61 19.09
C PHE A 343 2.04 -13.64 19.89
N SER A 344 2.50 -12.60 19.20
CA SER A 344 3.03 -11.38 19.82
C SER A 344 2.21 -10.18 19.38
N ALA A 345 1.90 -9.30 20.32
CA ALA A 345 1.13 -8.08 20.08
C ALA A 345 1.76 -6.90 20.83
N ARG A 346 1.91 -5.78 20.14
CA ARG A 346 2.42 -4.52 20.72
C ARG A 346 1.40 -3.92 21.70
N THR A 347 1.89 -3.00 22.54
CA THR A 347 1.02 -2.17 23.37
C THR A 347 -0.01 -1.46 22.49
N GLY A 348 -1.27 -1.47 22.94
CA GLY A 348 -2.41 -0.92 22.21
C GLY A 348 -3.06 -1.85 21.18
N VAL A 349 -2.54 -3.08 21.01
CA VAL A 349 -3.22 -4.14 20.27
C VAL A 349 -3.88 -5.12 21.24
N GLU A 350 -5.19 -5.25 21.12
CA GLU A 350 -5.99 -6.24 21.82
C GLU A 350 -6.09 -7.50 20.96
N LEU A 351 -5.70 -8.64 21.51
CA LEU A 351 -5.73 -9.92 20.80
C LEU A 351 -6.36 -11.00 21.66
N ARG A 352 -7.39 -11.67 21.13
CA ARG A 352 -8.07 -12.81 21.75
C ARG A 352 -8.04 -14.00 20.82
N VAL A 353 -7.74 -15.17 21.37
CA VAL A 353 -7.66 -16.44 20.64
C VAL A 353 -8.38 -17.52 21.43
N GLU A 354 -9.37 -18.16 20.82
CA GLU A 354 -10.27 -19.10 21.47
C GLU A 354 -10.49 -20.34 20.60
N ALA A 355 -10.38 -21.53 21.19
CA ALA A 355 -10.69 -22.78 20.50
C ALA A 355 -12.16 -23.14 20.69
N ASP A 356 -12.81 -23.58 19.61
CA ASP A 356 -14.18 -24.10 19.61
C ASP A 356 -14.19 -25.57 19.12
N ASP A 357 -14.37 -26.49 20.06
CA ASP A 357 -14.35 -27.94 19.78
C ASP A 357 -15.52 -28.39 18.89
N GLU A 358 -16.66 -27.70 18.98
CA GLU A 358 -17.86 -28.04 18.21
C GLU A 358 -17.62 -27.85 16.72
N SER A 359 -17.18 -26.65 16.33
CA SER A 359 -16.85 -26.33 14.94
C SER A 359 -15.48 -26.86 14.49
N GLY A 360 -14.56 -27.15 15.42
CA GLY A 360 -13.19 -27.53 15.10
C GLY A 360 -12.32 -26.37 14.64
N CYS A 361 -12.64 -25.16 15.09
CA CYS A 361 -11.97 -23.92 14.71
C CYS A 361 -11.31 -23.25 15.91
N VAL A 362 -10.32 -22.42 15.61
CA VAL A 362 -9.73 -21.45 16.52
C VAL A 362 -10.10 -20.08 16.00
N ARG A 363 -10.82 -19.30 16.80
CA ARG A 363 -11.20 -17.92 16.49
C ARG A 363 -10.13 -16.97 16.98
N VAL A 364 -9.74 -16.04 16.13
CA VAL A 364 -8.78 -14.98 16.43
C VAL A 364 -9.47 -13.64 16.20
N ARG A 365 -9.46 -12.80 17.24
CA ARG A 365 -10.00 -11.45 17.22
C ARG A 365 -8.91 -10.47 17.58
N ALA A 366 -8.68 -9.48 16.74
CA ALA A 366 -7.71 -8.43 16.98
C ALA A 366 -8.34 -7.05 16.80
N ALA A 367 -7.98 -6.09 17.65
CA ALA A 367 -8.35 -4.69 17.50
C ALA A 367 -7.17 -3.81 17.94
N MET A 368 -7.08 -2.61 17.38
CA MET A 368 -6.11 -1.59 17.78
C MET A 368 -6.83 -0.45 18.48
N ASN A 369 -6.26 0.06 19.57
CA ASN A 369 -6.78 1.22 20.30
C ASN A 369 -5.78 2.39 20.28
N ASP A 370 -6.21 3.53 20.83
CA ASP A 370 -5.45 4.78 20.78
C ASP A 370 -4.13 4.74 21.55
N SER A 371 -3.91 3.75 22.43
CA SER A 371 -2.62 3.57 23.10
C SER A 371 -1.54 2.96 22.20
N TYR A 372 -1.91 2.48 21.00
CA TYR A 372 -0.94 1.95 20.06
C TYR A 372 0.02 3.05 19.59
N THR A 373 1.31 2.74 19.72
CA THR A 373 2.41 3.56 19.20
C THR A 373 3.27 2.69 18.27
N PRO A 374 3.47 3.12 17.01
CA PRO A 374 4.33 2.39 16.09
C PRO A 374 5.77 2.35 16.61
N MET A 375 6.50 1.29 16.28
CA MET A 375 7.94 1.29 16.54
C MET A 375 8.58 2.41 15.71
N PRO A 376 9.53 3.19 16.25
CA PRO A 376 10.26 4.14 15.44
C PRO A 376 10.95 3.45 14.26
N LEU A 377 10.85 4.03 13.06
CA LEU A 377 11.52 3.56 11.86
C LEU A 377 12.72 4.46 11.58
N PRO A 378 13.97 4.01 11.83
CA PRO A 378 15.15 4.81 11.55
C PRO A 378 15.30 5.06 10.06
N TYR A 379 15.46 6.33 9.68
CA TYR A 379 15.74 6.71 8.30
C TYR A 379 16.97 5.97 7.74
N LYS A 380 16.81 5.42 6.54
CA LYS A 380 17.89 4.84 5.74
C LYS A 380 17.68 5.13 4.26
N SER A 381 18.80 5.27 3.57
CA SER A 381 18.83 5.47 2.13
C SER A 381 20.01 4.77 1.48
N THR A 382 19.92 4.60 0.18
CA THR A 382 20.95 4.02 -0.66
C THR A 382 21.06 4.79 -1.98
N ASP A 383 22.16 4.54 -2.69
CA ASP A 383 22.27 4.92 -4.09
C ASP A 383 21.31 4.07 -4.92
N TRP A 384 20.59 4.69 -5.85
CA TRP A 384 19.86 3.99 -6.92
C TRP A 384 20.67 4.11 -8.20
N PRO A 385 21.46 3.09 -8.59
CA PRO A 385 22.28 3.16 -9.78
C PRO A 385 21.46 3.52 -11.03
N TRP A 386 22.02 4.37 -11.89
CA TRP A 386 21.36 4.76 -13.15
C TRP A 386 20.98 3.56 -14.03
N GLU A 387 21.76 2.48 -13.98
CA GLU A 387 21.48 1.23 -14.68
C GLU A 387 20.22 0.53 -14.13
N GLU A 388 20.04 0.48 -12.82
CA GLU A 388 18.85 -0.10 -12.19
C GLU A 388 17.61 0.74 -12.46
N LEU A 389 17.69 2.07 -12.32
CA LEU A 389 16.61 2.99 -12.71
C LEU A 389 16.24 2.82 -14.19
N SER A 390 17.24 2.67 -15.05
CA SER A 390 17.03 2.42 -16.49
C SER A 390 16.39 1.06 -16.74
N LYS A 391 16.74 0.03 -15.96
CA LYS A 391 16.11 -1.29 -16.02
C LYS A 391 14.62 -1.19 -15.67
N SER A 392 14.25 -0.59 -14.54
CA SER A 392 12.85 -0.43 -14.11
C SER A 392 12.03 0.33 -15.15
N ALA A 393 12.55 1.47 -15.63
CA ALA A 393 11.86 2.26 -16.66
C ALA A 393 11.72 1.49 -17.99
N SER A 394 12.72 0.67 -18.34
CA SER A 394 12.66 -0.19 -19.53
C SER A 394 11.64 -1.31 -19.42
N GLY A 395 11.48 -1.89 -18.21
CA GLY A 395 10.46 -2.89 -17.89
C GLY A 395 9.06 -2.37 -18.19
N GLN A 396 8.73 -1.18 -17.66
CA GLN A 396 7.45 -0.51 -17.89
C GLN A 396 7.12 -0.28 -19.37
N LEU A 397 8.12 0.09 -20.19
CA LEU A 397 7.91 0.30 -21.64
C LEU A 397 8.03 -0.96 -22.49
N SER A 398 8.48 -2.08 -21.93
CA SER A 398 8.98 -3.22 -22.72
C SER A 398 9.97 -2.79 -23.82
N ASN A 399 10.76 -1.74 -23.56
CA ASN A 399 11.72 -1.15 -24.51
C ASN A 399 12.93 -0.58 -23.74
N PRO A 400 14.17 -0.70 -24.27
CA PRO A 400 15.34 -0.14 -23.60
C PRO A 400 15.29 1.39 -23.49
N ILE A 401 15.50 1.89 -22.27
CA ILE A 401 15.63 3.32 -21.92
C ILE A 401 16.95 3.54 -21.22
N ASP A 402 17.64 4.65 -21.54
CA ASP A 402 18.69 5.21 -20.70
C ASP A 402 18.14 6.49 -20.05
N VAL A 403 17.73 6.38 -18.79
CA VAL A 403 17.04 7.46 -18.08
C VAL A 403 17.95 8.67 -17.92
N LEU A 404 19.24 8.45 -17.65
CA LEU A 404 20.21 9.54 -17.52
C LEU A 404 20.38 10.28 -18.85
N ALA A 405 20.52 9.56 -19.97
CA ALA A 405 20.65 10.17 -21.29
C ALA A 405 19.42 10.99 -21.66
N GLU A 406 18.21 10.49 -21.37
CA GLU A 406 16.97 11.18 -21.68
C GLU A 406 16.77 12.42 -20.80
N ILE A 407 17.06 12.36 -19.49
CA ILE A 407 17.08 13.56 -18.63
C ILE A 407 18.06 14.60 -19.17
N ARG A 408 19.28 14.19 -19.55
CA ARG A 408 20.30 15.11 -20.09
C ARG A 408 19.86 15.77 -21.39
N LYS A 409 19.15 15.04 -22.26
CA LYS A 409 18.57 15.55 -23.50
C LYS A 409 17.43 16.55 -23.21
N ILE A 410 16.56 16.25 -22.25
CA ILE A 410 15.52 17.18 -21.78
C ILE A 410 16.16 18.48 -21.26
N VAL A 411 17.16 18.38 -20.39
CA VAL A 411 17.88 19.54 -19.83
C VAL A 411 18.56 20.35 -20.94
N SER A 412 19.17 19.68 -21.91
CA SER A 412 19.77 20.33 -23.09
C SER A 412 18.73 21.09 -23.92
N SER A 413 17.51 20.55 -24.06
CA SER A 413 16.41 21.22 -24.78
C SER A 413 15.95 22.52 -24.10
N LEU A 414 16.16 22.65 -22.79
CA LEU A 414 15.93 23.87 -22.03
C LEU A 414 17.06 24.92 -22.18
N GLY A 415 18.09 24.63 -23.00
CA GLY A 415 19.25 25.51 -23.22
C GLY A 415 20.28 25.46 -22.10
N ILE A 416 20.23 24.44 -21.24
CA ILE A 416 21.15 24.25 -20.11
C ILE A 416 22.13 23.14 -20.49
N ASN A 417 23.43 23.34 -20.25
CA ASN A 417 24.42 22.27 -20.46
C ASN A 417 24.37 21.28 -19.28
N PRO A 418 23.91 20.02 -19.47
CA PRO A 418 23.83 19.04 -18.39
C PRO A 418 25.21 18.64 -17.83
N ASP A 419 26.31 18.83 -18.58
CA ASP A 419 27.68 18.57 -18.07
C ASP A 419 28.07 19.47 -16.90
N ASN A 420 27.35 20.58 -16.70
CA ASN A 420 27.60 21.49 -15.59
C ASN A 420 26.79 21.15 -14.34
N ILE A 421 25.98 20.07 -14.36
CA ILE A 421 25.09 19.69 -13.27
C ILE A 421 25.54 18.34 -12.74
N ALA A 422 26.08 18.33 -11.51
CA ALA A 422 26.62 17.12 -10.88
C ALA A 422 25.60 15.97 -10.86
N ALA A 423 24.34 16.25 -10.54
CA ALA A 423 23.27 15.24 -10.47
C ALA A 423 22.97 14.53 -11.80
N PHE A 424 23.49 15.01 -12.94
CA PHE A 424 23.30 14.40 -14.25
C PHE A 424 24.59 13.76 -14.77
N THR A 425 25.41 13.24 -13.86
CA THR A 425 26.62 12.48 -14.14
C THR A 425 26.48 11.04 -13.64
N ALA A 426 27.17 10.11 -14.30
CA ALA A 426 27.04 8.68 -14.00
C ALA A 426 27.54 8.30 -12.60
N ASP A 427 28.45 9.08 -12.01
CA ASP A 427 29.00 8.90 -10.67
C ASP A 427 28.18 9.57 -9.56
N HIS A 428 27.06 10.22 -9.91
CA HIS A 428 26.10 10.83 -8.98
C HIS A 428 24.71 10.22 -9.17
N PRO A 429 24.52 8.92 -8.84
CA PRO A 429 23.21 8.28 -8.96
C PRO A 429 22.15 8.96 -8.08
N PRO A 430 20.85 8.81 -8.34
CA PRO A 430 19.82 9.22 -7.39
C PRO A 430 19.99 8.59 -6.01
N ILE A 431 19.39 9.20 -5.00
CA ILE A 431 19.26 8.66 -3.63
C ILE A 431 17.79 8.31 -3.41
N ILE A 432 17.55 7.10 -2.92
CA ILE A 432 16.23 6.58 -2.56
C ILE A 432 16.24 6.06 -1.13
N ASP A 433 15.04 5.90 -0.56
CA ASP A 433 14.90 5.30 0.77
C ASP A 433 15.08 3.78 0.66
N ALA A 434 15.74 3.17 1.65
CA ALA A 434 16.04 1.74 1.68
C ALA A 434 16.21 1.26 3.11
N TYR A 435 15.10 0.89 3.73
CA TYR A 435 15.02 0.38 5.09
C TYR A 435 15.48 -1.08 5.18
N ASP A 436 15.92 -1.49 6.37
CA ASP A 436 16.23 -2.90 6.62
C ASP A 436 14.95 -3.73 6.62
N ALA A 437 15.08 -4.99 6.21
CA ALA A 437 14.01 -5.97 6.38
C ALA A 437 13.61 -6.08 7.86
N LEU A 438 12.33 -5.87 8.13
CA LEU A 438 11.73 -5.87 9.46
C LEU A 438 11.79 -7.27 10.06
N GLN A 439 12.12 -7.39 11.34
CA GLN A 439 12.30 -8.69 12.00
C GLN A 439 11.28 -8.87 13.14
N PRO A 440 10.61 -10.03 13.24
CA PRO A 440 9.86 -10.38 14.43
C PRO A 440 10.84 -10.62 15.60
N SER A 441 10.31 -10.73 16.82
CA SER A 441 11.12 -11.20 17.94
C SER A 441 11.45 -12.69 17.78
N ASP A 442 12.65 -13.08 18.18
CA ASP A 442 13.08 -14.48 18.10
C ASP A 442 12.10 -15.44 18.81
N GLY A 443 11.64 -16.45 18.09
CA GLY A 443 10.77 -17.50 18.62
C GLY A 443 9.37 -17.03 19.03
N ALA A 444 8.93 -15.88 18.55
CA ALA A 444 7.61 -15.32 18.88
C ALA A 444 6.44 -15.97 18.14
N ASP A 445 6.70 -16.85 17.16
CA ASP A 445 5.71 -17.56 16.34
C ASP A 445 5.88 -19.09 16.37
N LEU A 446 6.69 -19.64 17.29
CA LEU A 446 6.89 -21.09 17.46
C LEU A 446 5.56 -21.86 17.58
N ASP A 447 5.52 -23.07 17.00
CA ASP A 447 4.34 -23.96 16.98
C ASP A 447 3.79 -24.36 18.36
N THR A 448 4.52 -24.07 19.45
CA THR A 448 4.15 -24.32 20.86
C THR A 448 4.88 -23.34 21.80
N PRO A 449 4.38 -23.04 23.02
CA PRO A 449 3.09 -23.36 23.64
C PRO A 449 1.94 -22.39 23.25
N THR A 450 0.72 -22.68 23.72
CA THR A 450 -0.44 -21.76 23.72
C THR A 450 -0.14 -20.50 24.53
N GLU A 451 0.19 -19.40 23.86
CA GLU A 451 0.65 -18.17 24.50
C GLU A 451 0.35 -16.92 23.65
N ILE A 452 0.02 -15.81 24.30
CA ILE A 452 0.00 -14.49 23.67
C ILE A 452 0.96 -13.60 24.46
N ARG A 453 2.04 -13.17 23.81
CA ARG A 453 2.98 -12.18 24.35
C ARG A 453 2.45 -10.78 24.06
N LEU A 454 1.77 -10.19 25.05
CA LEU A 454 1.33 -8.80 25.00
C LEU A 454 2.50 -7.85 25.31
N GLN A 455 2.38 -6.58 24.90
CA GLN A 455 3.40 -5.54 25.11
C GLN A 455 4.76 -5.92 24.49
N ALA A 456 4.72 -6.63 23.35
CA ALA A 456 5.91 -6.99 22.58
C ALA A 456 6.41 -5.78 21.77
N ASP A 457 6.83 -4.73 22.47
CA ASP A 457 7.22 -3.44 21.87
C ASP A 457 8.65 -3.43 21.31
N ASP A 458 9.37 -4.54 21.40
CA ASP A 458 10.72 -4.80 20.90
C ASP A 458 10.79 -5.25 19.44
N GLN A 459 9.67 -5.25 18.73
CA GLN A 459 9.52 -5.66 17.33
C GLN A 459 8.52 -4.74 16.60
N PRO A 460 8.58 -4.56 15.28
CA PRO A 460 7.85 -3.48 14.60
C PRO A 460 6.35 -3.75 14.36
N PHE A 461 5.94 -5.02 14.18
CA PHE A 461 4.60 -5.45 13.79
C PHE A 461 3.54 -5.17 14.88
N PRO A 462 2.35 -4.64 14.55
CA PRO A 462 1.25 -4.53 15.50
C PRO A 462 0.93 -5.87 16.18
N PHE A 463 0.75 -6.93 15.39
CA PHE A 463 0.79 -8.30 15.87
C PHE A 463 1.17 -9.28 14.75
N TYR A 464 1.60 -10.46 15.18
CA TYR A 464 1.79 -11.63 14.33
C TYR A 464 1.74 -12.90 15.17
N GLY A 465 1.57 -14.05 14.53
CA GLY A 465 1.61 -15.33 15.19
C GLY A 465 1.13 -16.49 14.34
N ARG A 466 1.09 -17.66 14.96
CA ARG A 466 0.62 -18.90 14.33
C ARG A 466 -0.51 -19.53 15.08
N VAL A 467 -1.33 -20.25 14.33
CA VAL A 467 -2.36 -21.15 14.86
C VAL A 467 -2.18 -22.52 14.24
N ARG A 468 -2.23 -23.56 15.07
CA ARG A 468 -2.36 -24.94 14.67
C ARG A 468 -3.70 -25.48 15.14
N ALA A 469 -4.51 -25.98 14.22
CA ALA A 469 -5.80 -26.61 14.52
C ALA A 469 -5.80 -28.04 13.98
N ALA A 470 -6.06 -29.03 14.84
CA ALA A 470 -5.99 -30.43 14.46
C ALA A 470 -7.10 -31.29 15.06
N TRP A 471 -7.57 -32.30 14.32
CA TRP A 471 -8.40 -33.36 14.89
C TRP A 471 -7.56 -34.42 15.59
N LYS A 472 -7.87 -34.73 16.85
CA LYS A 472 -7.19 -35.74 17.66
C LYS A 472 -8.01 -37.00 17.86
#